data_AF-A0A7C4CGK0-F1
#
_entry.id   AF-A0A7C4CGK0-F1
#
_cell.length_a   1.000
_cell.length_b   1.000
_cell.length_c   1.000
_cell.angle_alpha   90.00
_cell.angle_beta   90.00
_cell.angle_gamma   90.00
#
_symmetry.space_group_name_H-M   'P 1'
#
loop_
_entity.id
_entity.type
_entity.pdbx_description
1 polymer ?
#
loop_
_entity_poly.entity_id
_entity_poly.type
_entity_poly.pdbx_seq_one_letter_code
_entity_poly.pdbx_strand_id
1 'polypeptide(L)'
;MRWPDVEEYLRGDDRIMIPLGSTEQHGRHAPLGTDSLLAIALAEDASERTGVLIAPPIWYGWSPHHMIAPGTVSVRPEVLIELLYDVIRSLSKHGFRKFVLINGHRLANLPWIQIASERA
;
A
#
# COMPACT_ATOMS: atom_id res chain seq x y z
N MET A 1 16.22 -5.61 4.18
CA MET A 1 16.91 -4.88 3.09
C MET A 1 17.49 -3.60 3.66
N ARG A 2 18.72 -3.26 3.27
CA ARG A 2 19.43 -2.04 3.67
C ARG A 2 19.39 -1.05 2.50
N TRP A 3 19.62 0.23 2.76
CA TRP A 3 19.60 1.24 1.69
C TRP A 3 20.59 0.97 0.53
N PRO A 4 21.80 0.38 0.72
CA PRO A 4 22.66 0.05 -0.42
C PRO A 4 22.11 -1.08 -1.30
N ASP A 5 21.30 -1.98 -0.73
CA ASP A 5 20.66 -3.05 -1.50
C ASP A 5 19.60 -2.44 -2.47
N VAL A 6 18.95 -1.34 -2.08
CA VAL A 6 18.02 -0.57 -2.94
C VAL A 6 18.77 0.19 -4.03
N GLU A 7 19.90 0.81 -3.69
CA GLU A 7 20.75 1.50 -4.67
C GLU A 7 21.23 0.55 -5.78
N GLU A 8 21.63 -0.67 -5.41
CA GLU A 8 22.04 -1.68 -6.39
C GLU A 8 20.86 -2.14 -7.26
N TYR A 9 19.69 -2.41 -6.66
CA TYR A 9 18.47 -2.78 -7.40
C TYR A 9 18.12 -1.75 -8.48
N LEU A 10 18.19 -0.45 -8.14
CA LEU A 10 17.85 0.66 -9.03
C LEU A 10 18.76 0.79 -10.26
N ARG A 11 19.88 0.08 -10.32
CA ARG A 11 20.73 0.00 -11.52
C ARG A 11 20.13 -0.88 -12.61
N GLY A 12 19.27 -1.83 -12.24
CA GLY A 12 18.68 -2.81 -13.15
C GLY A 12 17.16 -2.71 -13.30
N ASP A 13 16.44 -2.21 -12.30
CA ASP A 13 14.98 -2.13 -12.30
C ASP A 13 14.49 -0.89 -11.52
N ASP A 14 13.44 -0.25 -12.04
CA ASP A 14 12.84 0.97 -11.49
C ASP A 14 11.40 0.77 -10.99
N ARG A 15 10.96 -0.49 -10.92
CA ARG A 15 9.64 -0.90 -10.43
C ARG A 15 9.61 -1.03 -8.91
N ILE A 16 8.48 -0.74 -8.30
CA ILE A 16 8.21 -1.03 -6.88
C ILE A 16 6.73 -1.34 -6.65
N MET A 17 6.47 -2.31 -5.76
CA MET A 17 5.14 -2.65 -5.28
C MET A 17 4.89 -1.98 -3.93
N ILE A 18 3.71 -1.39 -3.75
CA ILE A 18 3.28 -0.73 -2.51
C ILE A 18 2.02 -1.44 -2.02
N PRO A 19 2.10 -2.31 -1.00
CA PRO A 19 0.92 -2.92 -0.40
C PRO A 19 0.12 -1.87 0.37
N LEU A 20 -1.18 -1.83 0.13
CA LEU A 20 -2.12 -0.92 0.78
C LEU A 20 -3.36 -1.70 1.20
N GLY A 21 -3.68 -1.67 2.49
CA GLY A 21 -4.87 -2.32 3.03
C GLY A 21 -5.75 -1.37 3.82
N SER A 22 -6.32 -1.93 4.88
CA SER A 22 -7.11 -1.25 5.90
C SER A 22 -6.92 -2.01 7.23
N THR A 23 -7.30 -1.36 8.33
CA THR A 23 -7.43 -1.99 9.64
C THR A 23 -8.89 -1.88 10.04
N GLU A 24 -9.63 -2.97 9.93
CA GLU A 24 -11.09 -2.97 10.06
C GLU A 24 -11.67 -4.30 10.52
N GLN A 25 -12.89 -4.24 11.07
CA GLN A 25 -13.61 -5.45 11.44
C GLN A 25 -13.88 -6.35 10.22
N HIS A 26 -13.57 -7.64 10.35
CA HIS A 26 -13.91 -8.70 9.39
C HIS A 26 -14.73 -9.80 10.09
N GLY A 27 -15.74 -9.38 10.84
CA GLY A 27 -16.53 -10.27 11.68
C GLY A 27 -15.76 -10.79 12.91
N ARG A 28 -16.29 -11.84 13.55
CA ARG A 28 -15.78 -12.34 14.84
C ARG A 28 -14.55 -13.23 14.77
N HIS A 29 -14.15 -13.65 13.57
CA HIS A 29 -13.16 -14.74 13.40
C HIS A 29 -11.89 -14.29 12.67
N ALA A 30 -11.96 -13.24 11.84
CA ALA A 30 -10.83 -12.77 11.07
C ALA A 30 -10.11 -11.60 11.77
N PRO A 31 -8.79 -11.45 11.56
CA PRO A 31 -8.02 -10.37 12.17
C PRO A 31 -8.36 -9.00 11.56
N LEU A 32 -8.15 -7.94 12.34
CA LEU A 32 -8.40 -6.56 11.89
C LEU A 32 -7.55 -6.15 10.68
N GLY A 33 -6.36 -6.73 10.53
CA GLY A 33 -5.42 -6.43 9.45
C GLY A 33 -5.62 -7.28 8.20
N THR A 34 -6.74 -8.00 8.05
CA THR A 34 -6.96 -8.95 6.93
C THR A 34 -6.61 -8.34 5.57
N ASP A 35 -7.06 -7.12 5.29
CA ASP A 35 -6.81 -6.45 4.01
C ASP A 35 -5.32 -6.21 3.77
N SER A 36 -4.60 -5.72 4.78
CA SER A 36 -3.17 -5.44 4.67
C SER A 36 -2.36 -6.74 4.56
N LEU A 37 -2.72 -7.78 5.32
CA LEU A 37 -2.04 -9.08 5.27
C LEU A 37 -2.20 -9.75 3.89
N LEU A 38 -3.39 -9.68 3.29
CA LEU A 38 -3.61 -10.20 1.94
C LEU A 38 -2.83 -9.41 0.89
N ALA A 39 -2.80 -8.08 0.98
CA ALA A 39 -2.01 -7.24 0.08
C ALA A 39 -0.50 -7.55 0.17
N ILE A 40 0.02 -7.75 1.38
CA ILE A 40 1.41 -8.15 1.62
C ILE A 40 1.69 -9.52 0.99
N ALA A 41 0.87 -10.52 1.28
CA ALA A 41 1.07 -11.88 0.76
C ALA A 41 1.07 -11.93 -0.77
N LEU A 42 0.18 -11.17 -1.42
CA LEU A 42 0.17 -11.05 -2.88
C LEU A 42 1.41 -10.33 -3.43
N ALA A 43 1.89 -9.30 -2.71
CA ALA A 43 3.12 -8.60 -3.08
C ALA A 43 4.35 -9.51 -2.96
N GLU A 44 4.42 -10.32 -1.91
CA GLU A 44 5.49 -11.29 -1.66
C GLU A 44 5.53 -12.36 -2.76
N ASP A 45 4.40 -13.01 -3.07
CA ASP A 45 4.33 -14.00 -4.17
C ASP A 45 4.71 -13.38 -5.53
N ALA A 46 4.27 -12.14 -5.80
CA ALA A 46 4.66 -11.44 -7.02
C ALA A 46 6.16 -11.09 -7.04
N SER A 47 6.73 -10.68 -5.90
CA SER A 47 8.15 -10.32 -5.77
C SER A 47 9.06 -11.53 -6.00
N GLU A 48 8.72 -12.68 -5.43
CA GLU A 48 9.48 -13.92 -5.63
C GLU A 48 9.60 -14.32 -7.11
N ARG A 49 8.56 -14.04 -7.91
CA ARG A 49 8.51 -14.37 -9.34
C ARG A 49 9.14 -13.32 -10.25
N THR A 50 9.17 -12.06 -9.81
CA THR A 50 9.51 -10.92 -10.68
C THR A 50 10.78 -10.19 -10.27
N GLY A 51 11.27 -10.41 -9.05
CA GLY A 51 12.36 -9.66 -8.43
C GLY A 51 12.01 -8.24 -8.02
N VAL A 52 10.76 -7.78 -8.22
CA VAL A 52 10.36 -6.40 -7.93
C VAL A 52 10.31 -6.15 -6.42
N LEU A 53 10.91 -5.06 -5.96
CA LEU A 53 10.93 -4.72 -4.53
C LEU A 53 9.53 -4.36 -4.01
N ILE A 54 9.33 -4.59 -2.71
CA ILE A 54 8.11 -4.26 -1.98
C ILE A 54 8.43 -3.16 -0.96
N ALA A 55 7.69 -2.06 -0.99
CA ALA A 55 7.72 -1.03 0.03
C ALA A 55 7.04 -1.52 1.32
N PRO A 56 7.39 -0.99 2.51
CA PRO A 56 6.60 -1.23 3.72
C PRO A 56 5.11 -0.92 3.50
N PRO A 57 4.20 -1.75 4.03
CA PRO A 57 2.77 -1.64 3.75
C PRO A 57 2.14 -0.40 4.41
N ILE A 58 1.11 0.13 3.75
CA ILE A 58 0.23 1.14 4.34
C ILE A 58 -0.94 0.43 5.01
N TRP A 59 -0.90 0.38 6.34
CA TRP A 59 -1.81 -0.40 7.18
C TRP A 59 -3.23 0.18 7.34
N TYR A 60 -3.39 1.48 7.08
CA TYR A 60 -4.64 2.19 7.31
C TYR A 60 -5.19 2.77 6.01
N GLY A 61 -6.44 2.44 5.73
CA GLY A 61 -7.18 2.92 4.57
C GLY A 61 -8.37 3.79 4.96
N TRP A 62 -9.30 3.97 4.02
CA TRP A 62 -10.57 4.65 4.27
C TRP A 62 -11.66 3.62 4.55
N SER A 63 -12.08 3.50 5.81
CA SER A 63 -13.07 2.49 6.24
C SER A 63 -14.10 3.00 7.26
N PRO A 64 -14.78 4.14 7.02
CA PRO A 64 -15.77 4.67 7.97
C PRO A 64 -16.97 3.74 8.12
N HIS A 65 -17.26 2.93 7.10
CA HIS A 65 -18.36 1.96 7.09
C HIS A 65 -18.11 0.76 8.02
N HIS A 66 -16.87 0.52 8.46
CA HIS A 66 -16.52 -0.49 9.47
C HIS A 66 -16.40 0.07 10.90
N MET A 67 -16.65 1.37 11.12
CA MET A 67 -16.56 2.01 12.45
C MET A 67 -17.67 1.58 13.42
N ILE A 68 -18.55 0.66 13.01
CA ILE A 68 -19.60 0.06 13.84
C ILE A 68 -19.06 -0.91 14.90
N ALA A 69 -17.79 -1.31 14.81
CA ALA A 69 -17.15 -2.25 15.72
C ALA A 69 -15.77 -1.72 16.19
N PRO A 70 -15.36 -2.03 17.43
CA PRO A 70 -14.08 -1.59 17.97
C PRO A 70 -12.90 -2.23 17.22
N GLY A 71 -11.80 -1.47 17.11
CA GLY A 71 -10.57 -1.89 16.45
C GLY A 71 -10.41 -1.40 15.01
N THR A 72 -11.50 -0.97 14.36
CA THR A 72 -11.41 -0.29 13.06
C THR A 72 -10.70 1.06 13.20
N VAL A 73 -9.76 1.33 12.30
CA VAL A 73 -9.06 2.62 12.18
C VAL A 73 -9.28 3.13 10.76
N SER A 74 -10.01 4.24 10.62
CA SER A 74 -10.27 4.86 9.33
C SER A 74 -9.51 6.18 9.20
N VAL A 75 -8.77 6.33 8.10
CA VAL A 75 -8.13 7.58 7.70
C VAL A 75 -9.10 8.39 6.84
N ARG A 76 -9.05 9.73 6.96
CA ARG A 76 -9.84 10.63 6.11
C ARG A 76 -9.34 10.56 4.66
N PRO A 77 -10.20 10.68 3.64
CA PRO A 77 -9.80 10.59 2.24
C PRO A 77 -8.61 11.50 1.87
N GLU A 78 -8.64 12.76 2.32
CA GLU A 78 -7.64 13.76 1.99
C GLU A 78 -6.28 13.38 2.57
N VAL A 79 -6.26 12.81 3.78
CA VAL A 79 -5.03 12.36 4.44
C VAL A 79 -4.47 11.12 3.73
N LEU A 80 -5.33 10.20 3.30
CA LEU A 80 -4.88 9.01 2.56
C LEU A 80 -4.28 9.41 1.20
N ILE A 81 -4.89 10.37 0.50
CA ILE A 81 -4.36 10.90 -0.76
C ILE A 81 -2.99 11.54 -0.55
N GLU A 82 -2.84 12.44 0.42
CA GLU A 82 -1.55 13.10 0.68
C GLU A 82 -0.48 12.10 1.15
N LEU A 83 -0.84 11.09 1.95
CA LEU A 83 0.08 10.03 2.35
C LEU A 83 0.59 9.26 1.15
N LEU A 84 -0.30 8.81 0.26
CA LEU A 84 0.07 8.09 -0.95
C LEU A 84 0.94 8.95 -1.88
N TYR A 85 0.57 10.22 -2.05
CA TYR A 85 1.35 11.19 -2.81
C TYR A 85 2.77 11.33 -2.25
N ASP A 86 2.93 11.52 -0.94
CA ASP A 86 4.25 11.69 -0.33
C ASP A 86 5.10 10.42 -0.39
N VAL A 87 4.48 9.24 -0.26
CA VAL A 87 5.17 7.95 -0.42
C VAL A 87 5.69 7.81 -1.86
N ILE A 88 4.82 7.99 -2.86
CA ILE A 88 5.20 7.86 -4.28
C ILE A 88 6.24 8.92 -4.65
N ARG A 89 6.04 10.17 -4.24
CA ARG A 89 6.99 11.28 -4.47
C ARG A 89 8.36 10.99 -3.87
N SER A 90 8.41 10.47 -2.64
CA SER A 90 9.67 10.16 -1.97
C SER A 90 10.42 9.03 -2.68
N LEU A 91 9.72 7.96 -3.05
CA LEU A 91 10.31 6.86 -3.82
C LEU A 91 10.76 7.31 -5.22
N SER A 92 9.97 8.15 -5.88
CA SER A 92 10.32 8.75 -7.18
C SER A 92 11.61 9.57 -7.11
N LYS A 93 11.86 10.28 -6.00
CA LYS A 93 13.13 10.99 -5.77
C LYS A 93 14.35 10.07 -5.67
N HIS A 94 14.17 8.81 -5.30
CA HIS A 94 15.25 7.82 -5.24
C HIS A 94 15.52 7.12 -6.58
N GLY A 95 14.62 7.24 -7.56
CA GLY A 95 14.81 6.68 -8.91
C GLY A 95 13.76 5.66 -9.34
N PHE A 96 12.79 5.31 -8.47
CA PHE A 96 11.65 4.50 -8.88
C PHE A 96 10.77 5.26 -9.88
N ARG A 97 10.27 4.58 -10.91
CA ARG A 97 9.47 5.20 -11.99
C ARG A 97 8.15 4.47 -12.26
N LYS A 98 8.04 3.21 -11.85
CA LYS A 98 6.88 2.36 -12.10
C LYS A 98 6.35 1.84 -10.78
N PHE A 99 5.15 2.29 -10.41
CA PHE A 99 4.53 1.98 -9.13
C PHE A 99 3.36 1.03 -9.32
N VAL A 100 3.32 -0.03 -8.52
CA VAL A 100 2.21 -0.98 -8.48
C VAL A 100 1.60 -0.95 -7.09
N LEU A 101 0.44 -0.33 -6.93
CA LEU A 101 -0.28 -0.34 -5.66
C LEU A 101 -1.10 -1.63 -5.56
N ILE A 102 -0.81 -2.45 -4.55
CA ILE A 102 -1.52 -3.70 -4.30
C ILE A 102 -2.57 -3.43 -3.23
N ASN A 103 -3.82 -3.27 -3.65
CA ASN A 103 -4.92 -2.91 -2.77
C ASN A 103 -5.64 -4.15 -2.20
N GLY A 104 -5.65 -4.26 -0.87
CA GLY A 104 -6.40 -5.30 -0.14
C GLY A 104 -7.81 -4.89 0.29
N HIS A 105 -8.13 -3.60 0.30
CA HIS A 105 -9.40 -3.08 0.85
C HIS A 105 -10.43 -2.76 -0.25
N ARG A 106 -10.83 -3.79 -0.99
CA ARG A 106 -11.87 -3.81 -2.04
C ARG A 106 -12.02 -2.48 -2.81
N LEU A 107 -13.25 -1.96 -2.93
CA LEU A 107 -13.55 -0.73 -3.68
C LEU A 107 -13.27 0.55 -2.89
N ALA A 108 -13.17 0.47 -1.57
CA ALA A 108 -13.20 1.62 -0.69
C ALA A 108 -11.92 2.48 -0.77
N ASN A 109 -10.76 1.86 -1.02
CA ASN A 109 -9.53 2.60 -1.26
C ASN A 109 -9.35 3.07 -2.72
N LEU A 110 -10.05 2.48 -3.70
CA LEU A 110 -9.78 2.71 -5.13
C LEU A 110 -9.89 4.18 -5.56
N PRO A 111 -10.93 4.95 -5.19
CA PRO A 111 -11.04 6.35 -5.61
C PRO A 111 -9.87 7.20 -5.11
N TRP A 112 -9.42 6.94 -3.88
CA TRP A 112 -8.35 7.69 -3.24
C TRP A 112 -6.99 7.34 -3.83
N ILE A 113 -6.77 6.06 -4.15
CA ILE A 113 -5.60 5.60 -4.91
C ILE A 113 -5.56 6.29 -6.29
N GLN A 114 -6.69 6.33 -7.00
CA GLN A 114 -6.75 6.94 -8.33
C GLN A 114 -6.40 8.44 -8.26
N ILE A 115 -7.03 9.19 -7.34
CA ILE A 115 -6.76 10.62 -7.18
C ILE A 115 -5.30 10.88 -6.79
N ALA A 116 -4.72 10.07 -5.90
CA ALA A 116 -3.32 10.19 -5.53
C ALA A 116 -2.39 9.91 -6.73
N SER A 117 -2.73 8.91 -7.55
CA SER A 117 -1.95 8.51 -8.72
C SER A 117 -1.97 9.55 -9.84
N GLU A 118 -3.08 10.28 -10.01
CA GLU A 118 -3.18 11.38 -10.98
C GLU A 118 -2.35 12.61 -10.59
N ARG A 119 -1.95 12.73 -9.31
CA ARG A 119 -1.15 13.84 -8.79
C ARG A 119 0.36 13.58 -8.76
N ALA A 120 0.77 12.32 -8.71
CA ALA A 120 2.16 11.89 -8.45
C ALA A 120 2.97 11.70 -9.74
#